data_AF-A0A1H1VBZ5-F1
#
_entry.id   AF-A0A1H1VBZ5-F1
#
_cell.length_a   1.000
_cell.length_b   1.000
_cell.length_c   1.000
_cell.angle_alpha   90.00
_cell.angle_beta   90.00
_cell.angle_gamma   90.00
#
_symmetry.space_group_name_H-M   'P 1'
#
loop_
_entity.id
_entity.type
_entity.pdbx_description
1 polymer ?
#
loop_
_entity_poly.entity_id
_entity_poly.type
_entity_poly.pdbx_seq_one_letter_code
_entity_poly.pdbx_strand_id
1 'polypeptide(L)'
;MFGINGTEMVILVVVALVVIGPKRLPEYAQKLREFVRQMRRMAEGAKDSVRRDFGDDFKDVDWQKLDPRQYDPRRIVREALVEEDAAIRESKRQERTSQEATSAESPSAGSSIQTDTEAVPTREPSPIERFQAQVDLRDRSAAAPFDPDAT
;
A
#
# COMPACT_ATOMS: atom_id res chain seq x y z
N MET A 1 16.52 12.35 14.34
CA MET A 1 17.51 12.68 15.37
C MET A 1 18.60 13.53 14.73
N PHE A 2 18.42 14.86 14.69
CA PHE A 2 19.50 15.80 14.35
C PHE A 2 19.66 16.70 15.57
N GLY A 3 20.57 16.32 16.48
CA GLY A 3 20.89 17.08 17.69
C GLY A 3 21.80 18.25 17.36
N ILE A 4 21.31 19.17 16.53
CA ILE A 4 22.04 20.39 16.15
C ILE A 4 21.61 21.49 17.12
N ASN A 5 22.53 21.94 17.96
CA ASN A 5 22.28 23.08 18.84
C ASN A 5 22.59 24.37 18.07
N GLY A 6 22.23 25.53 18.65
CA GLY A 6 22.44 26.83 18.00
C GLY A 6 23.90 27.05 17.58
N THR A 7 24.85 26.54 18.37
CA THR A 7 26.29 26.62 18.10
C THR A 7 26.71 25.77 16.90
N GLU A 8 26.27 24.52 16.79
CA GLU A 8 26.59 23.69 15.61
C GLU A 8 26.01 24.27 14.33
N MET A 9 24.85 24.95 14.40
CA MET A 9 24.27 25.63 13.23
C MET A 9 25.19 26.75 12.73
N VAL A 10 25.74 27.57 13.64
CA VAL A 10 26.70 28.63 13.28
C VAL A 10 27.96 28.04 12.65
N ILE A 11 28.49 26.95 13.20
CA ILE A 11 29.66 26.25 12.64
C ILE A 11 29.36 25.79 11.20
N LEU A 12 28.18 25.21 10.97
CA LEU A 12 27.77 24.73 9.64
C LEU A 12 27.67 25.89 8.64
N VAL A 13 27.13 27.05 9.05
CA VAL A 13 27.09 28.25 8.20
C VAL A 13 28.50 28.72 7.87
N VAL A 14 29.42 28.75 8.83
CA VAL A 14 30.82 29.13 8.57
C VAL A 14 31.48 28.17 7.58
N VAL A 15 31.31 26.86 7.77
CA VAL A 15 31.82 25.85 6.83
C VAL A 15 31.23 26.04 5.43
N ALA A 16 29.92 26.25 5.32
CA ALA A 16 29.26 26.52 4.04
C ALA A 16 29.80 27.79 3.37
N LEU A 17 30.01 28.87 4.13
CA LEU A 17 30.61 30.11 3.63
C LEU A 17 32.05 29.92 3.15
N VAL A 18 32.84 29.06 3.80
CA VAL A 18 34.22 28.76 3.37
C VAL A 18 34.25 27.92 2.10
N VAL A 19 33.43 26.86 2.03
CA VAL A 19 33.41 25.93 0.89
C VAL A 19 32.83 26.58 -0.37
N ILE A 20 31.71 27.29 -0.24
CA ILE A 20 30.99 27.90 -1.36
C ILE A 20 31.52 29.33 -1.65
N GLY A 21 32.00 30.01 -0.62
CA GLY A 21 32.39 31.41 -0.65
C GLY A 21 31.24 32.34 -0.22
N PRO A 22 31.50 33.35 0.64
CA PRO A 22 30.46 34.25 1.16
C PRO A 22 29.82 35.13 0.07
N LYS A 23 30.52 35.34 -1.05
CA LYS A 23 30.02 36.11 -2.18
C LYS A 23 29.04 35.32 -3.05
N ARG A 24 29.17 33.98 -3.11
CA ARG A 24 28.36 33.13 -4.00
C ARG A 24 27.13 32.54 -3.33
N LEU A 25 27.17 32.33 -2.00
CA LEU A 25 26.02 31.87 -1.22
C LEU A 25 24.73 32.70 -1.46
N PRO A 26 24.74 34.04 -1.40
CA PRO A 26 23.53 34.82 -1.66
C PRO A 26 23.03 34.68 -3.10
N GLU A 27 23.91 34.52 -4.08
CA GLU A 27 23.55 34.29 -5.48
C GLU A 27 22.82 32.94 -5.66
N TYR A 28 23.33 31.87 -5.03
CA TYR A 28 22.66 30.57 -5.04
C TYR A 28 21.35 30.57 -4.26
N ALA A 29 21.27 31.28 -3.14
CA ALA A 29 20.03 31.43 -2.38
C ALA A 29 18.94 32.15 -3.20
N GLN A 30 19.32 33.15 -4.00
CA GLN A 30 18.40 33.81 -4.93
C GLN A 30 17.89 32.84 -6.01
N LYS A 31 18.80 32.07 -6.63
CA LYS A 31 18.44 31.04 -7.63
C LYS A 31 17.48 29.99 -7.05
N LEU A 32 17.76 29.50 -5.84
CA LEU A 32 16.89 28.56 -5.15
C LEU A 32 15.52 29.18 -4.84
N ARG A 33 15.49 30.44 -4.37
CA ARG A 33 14.24 31.16 -4.12
C ARG A 33 13.41 31.30 -5.38
N GLU A 34 14.02 31.66 -6.50
CA GLU A 34 13.35 31.77 -7.79
C GLU A 34 12.79 30.44 -8.24
N PHE A 35 13.58 29.36 -8.12
CA PHE A 35 13.15 28.00 -8.39
C PHE A 35 11.94 27.61 -7.53
N VAL A 36 12.01 27.81 -6.22
CA VAL A 36 10.90 27.53 -5.30
C VAL A 36 9.66 28.34 -5.66
N ARG A 37 9.82 29.61 -6.02
CA ARG A 37 8.69 30.47 -6.43
C ARG A 37 8.07 30.01 -7.74
N GLN A 38 8.88 29.55 -8.69
CA GLN A 38 8.39 28.97 -9.94
C GLN A 38 7.69 27.63 -9.72
N MET A 39 8.28 26.75 -8.91
CA MET A 39 7.69 25.48 -8.51
C MET A 39 6.35 25.68 -7.80
N ARG A 40 6.26 26.67 -6.90
CA ARG A 40 5.01 27.02 -6.22
C ARG A 40 3.94 27.50 -7.21
N ARG A 41 4.28 28.40 -8.13
CA ARG A 41 3.34 28.86 -9.17
C ARG A 41 2.88 27.73 -10.08
N MET A 42 3.78 26.82 -10.43
CA MET A 42 3.45 25.63 -11.23
C MET A 42 2.52 24.68 -10.46
N ALA A 43 2.77 24.47 -9.17
CA ALA A 43 1.91 23.66 -8.30
C ALA A 43 0.52 24.29 -8.10
N GLU A 44 0.45 25.61 -7.93
CA GLU A 44 -0.82 26.36 -7.84
C GLU A 44 -1.60 26.26 -9.16
N GLY A 45 -0.94 26.48 -10.31
CA GLY A 45 -1.58 26.32 -11.62
C GLY A 45 -2.06 24.89 -11.90
N ALA A 46 -1.27 23.87 -11.54
CA ALA A 46 -1.67 22.47 -11.67
C ALA A 46 -2.86 22.15 -10.75
N LYS A 47 -2.89 22.67 -9.53
CA LYS A 47 -4.02 22.54 -8.61
C LYS A 47 -5.28 23.20 -9.19
N ASP A 48 -5.16 24.36 -9.82
CA ASP A 48 -6.28 25.06 -10.47
C ASP A 48 -6.79 24.28 -11.69
N SER A 49 -5.92 23.72 -12.52
CA SER A 49 -6.28 22.85 -13.65
C SER A 49 -7.02 21.60 -13.17
N VAL A 50 -6.48 20.89 -12.17
CA VAL A 50 -7.14 19.72 -11.58
C VAL A 50 -8.51 20.09 -11.00
N ARG A 51 -8.60 21.23 -10.30
CA ARG A 51 -9.87 21.69 -9.73
C ARG A 51 -10.91 22.07 -10.79
N ARG A 52 -10.45 22.60 -11.94
CA ARG A 52 -11.32 22.99 -13.05
C ARG A 52 -11.84 21.78 -13.82
N ASP A 53 -10.97 20.80 -14.08
CA ASP A 53 -11.29 19.67 -14.94
C ASP A 53 -12.00 18.54 -14.17
N PHE A 54 -11.78 18.44 -12.86
CA PHE A 54 -12.41 17.42 -12.01
C PHE A 54 -13.43 17.96 -11.00
N GLY A 55 -13.71 19.26 -11.00
CA GLY A 55 -14.69 19.87 -10.08
C GLY A 55 -14.32 19.75 -8.59
N ASP A 56 -15.25 20.12 -7.70
CA ASP A 56 -15.05 20.02 -6.24
C ASP A 56 -14.88 18.55 -5.76
N ASP A 57 -15.12 17.55 -6.62
CA ASP A 57 -14.93 16.12 -6.36
C ASP A 57 -13.46 15.73 -6.06
N PHE A 58 -12.47 16.53 -6.49
CA PHE A 58 -11.05 16.32 -6.15
C PHE A 58 -10.63 16.91 -4.80
N LYS A 59 -11.49 17.68 -4.12
CA LYS A 59 -11.22 18.14 -2.74
C LYS A 59 -11.53 17.05 -1.72
N ASP A 60 -12.34 16.07 -2.09
CA ASP A 60 -12.68 14.91 -1.27
C ASP A 60 -11.74 13.70 -1.50
N VAL A 61 -10.79 13.80 -2.44
CA VAL A 61 -9.66 12.87 -2.49
C VAL A 61 -8.76 13.22 -1.30
N ASP A 62 -9.04 12.53 -0.20
CA ASP A 62 -8.30 12.52 1.06
C ASP A 62 -6.79 12.30 0.84
N TRP A 63 -6.06 13.37 0.55
CA TRP A 63 -4.59 13.39 0.64
C TRP A 63 -4.12 12.99 2.04
N GLN A 64 -4.99 13.15 3.05
CA GLN A 64 -4.80 12.71 4.43
C GLN A 64 -4.87 11.19 4.62
N LYS A 65 -5.54 10.44 3.75
CA LYS A 65 -5.57 8.96 3.76
C LYS A 65 -4.32 8.36 3.09
N LEU A 66 -3.62 9.14 2.27
CA LEU A 66 -2.35 8.76 1.64
C LEU A 66 -1.12 9.17 2.47
N ASP A 67 -1.29 9.82 3.63
CA ASP A 67 -0.20 10.13 4.54
C ASP A 67 0.23 8.85 5.30
N PRO A 68 1.45 8.31 5.07
CA PRO A 68 1.92 7.06 5.68
C PRO A 68 1.96 7.09 7.22
N ARG A 69 1.81 8.27 7.82
CA ARG A 69 1.84 8.48 9.27
C ARG A 69 0.46 8.40 9.92
N GLN A 70 -0.61 8.42 9.12
CA GLN A 70 -2.01 8.31 9.56
C GLN A 70 -2.59 6.89 9.39
N TYR A 71 -1.81 5.93 8.87
CA TYR A 71 -2.10 4.50 8.97
C TYR A 71 -1.84 4.05 10.42
N ASP A 72 -2.72 4.47 11.33
CA ASP A 72 -2.59 4.22 12.76
C ASP A 72 -2.98 2.75 13.05
N PRO A 73 -2.00 1.86 13.33
CA PRO A 73 -2.25 0.43 13.49
C PRO A 73 -3.24 0.13 14.64
N ARG A 74 -3.43 1.09 15.55
CA ARG A 74 -4.38 0.99 16.66
C ARG A 74 -5.83 0.95 16.20
N ARG A 75 -6.19 1.55 15.06
CA ARG A 75 -7.55 1.46 14.52
C ARG A 75 -7.86 0.06 14.01
N ILE A 76 -6.93 -0.55 13.29
CA ILE A 76 -7.06 -1.91 12.75
C ILE A 76 -7.19 -2.93 13.90
N VAL A 77 -6.42 -2.79 14.97
CA VAL A 77 -6.50 -3.67 16.14
C VAL A 77 -7.81 -3.51 16.90
N ARG A 78 -8.34 -2.29 17.04
CA ARG A 78 -9.63 -2.05 17.71
C ARG A 78 -10.79 -2.62 16.92
N GLU A 79 -10.75 -2.51 15.60
CA GLU A 79 -11.77 -3.07 14.71
C GLU A 79 -11.74 -4.60 14.77
N ALA A 80 -10.56 -5.21 14.74
CA ALA A 80 -10.41 -6.66 14.92
C ALA A 80 -10.93 -7.15 16.28
N LEU A 81 -10.63 -6.45 17.38
CA LEU A 81 -11.09 -6.85 18.71
C LEU A 81 -12.59 -6.67 18.91
N VAL A 82 -13.19 -5.62 18.33
CA VAL A 82 -14.64 -5.37 18.43
C VAL A 82 -15.44 -6.38 17.59
N GLU A 83 -14.93 -6.74 16.41
CA GLU A 83 -15.55 -7.75 15.55
C GLU A 83 -15.39 -9.17 16.12
N GLU A 84 -14.24 -9.48 16.72
CA GLU A 84 -14.01 -10.73 17.46
C GLU A 84 -14.94 -10.85 18.69
N ASP A 85 -15.11 -9.77 19.47
CA ASP A 85 -16.05 -9.73 20.59
C ASP A 85 -17.51 -9.87 20.16
N ALA A 86 -17.88 -9.42 18.96
CA ALA A 86 -19.22 -9.59 18.40
C ALA A 86 -19.44 -11.02 17.89
N ALA A 87 -18.47 -11.59 17.17
CA ALA A 87 -18.52 -12.96 16.66
C ALA A 87 -18.55 -14.01 17.79
N ILE A 88 -17.78 -13.80 18.86
CA ILE A 88 -17.80 -14.67 20.05
C ILE A 88 -19.14 -14.59 20.79
N ARG A 89 -19.81 -13.42 20.79
CA ARG A 89 -21.14 -13.29 21.40
C ARG A 89 -22.22 -13.99 20.59
N GLU A 90 -22.14 -13.97 19.27
CA GLU A 90 -23.10 -14.65 18.39
C GLU A 90 -22.93 -16.18 18.44
N SER A 91 -21.68 -16.67 18.42
CA SER A 91 -21.41 -18.12 18.56
C SER A 91 -21.94 -18.67 19.90
N LYS A 92 -21.71 -17.94 21.00
CA LYS A 92 -22.22 -18.32 22.33
C LYS A 92 -23.75 -18.28 22.42
N ARG A 93 -24.43 -17.49 21.59
CA ARG A 93 -25.89 -17.43 21.50
C ARG A 93 -26.45 -18.58 20.67
N GLN A 94 -25.78 -18.95 19.58
CA GLN A 94 -26.12 -20.12 18.78
C GLN A 94 -25.90 -21.43 19.54
N GLU A 95 -24.81 -21.54 20.31
CA GLU A 95 -24.55 -22.71 21.15
C GLU A 95 -25.65 -22.93 22.19
N ARG A 96 -26.11 -21.86 22.87
CA ARG A 96 -27.22 -21.95 23.83
C ARG A 96 -28.53 -22.38 23.16
N THR A 97 -28.83 -21.81 21.99
CA THR A 97 -30.03 -22.17 21.21
C THR A 97 -29.97 -23.63 20.73
N SER A 98 -28.78 -24.10 20.33
CA SER A 98 -28.57 -25.47 19.84
C SER A 98 -28.63 -26.49 20.98
N GLN A 99 -28.16 -26.13 22.18
CA GLN A 99 -28.20 -26.99 23.35
C GLN A 99 -29.63 -27.15 23.90
N GLU A 100 -30.49 -26.14 23.73
CA GLU A 100 -31.93 -26.23 24.02
C GLU A 100 -32.68 -27.11 23.02
N ALA A 101 -32.29 -27.09 21.73
CA ALA A 101 -32.85 -27.96 20.69
C ALA A 101 -32.37 -29.43 20.76
N THR A 102 -31.16 -29.69 21.25
CA THR A 102 -30.58 -31.06 21.30
C THR A 102 -31.09 -31.88 22.50
N SER A 103 -31.77 -31.26 23.47
CA SER A 103 -32.39 -32.01 24.59
C SER A 103 -33.72 -32.68 24.23
N ALA A 104 -34.23 -32.50 23.01
CA ALA A 104 -35.51 -33.03 22.58
C ALA A 104 -35.45 -34.21 21.60
N GLU A 105 -34.27 -34.66 21.14
CA GLU A 105 -34.23 -35.73 20.13
C GLU A 105 -33.09 -36.73 20.37
N SER A 106 -33.45 -37.89 20.91
CA SER A 106 -32.63 -39.11 20.88
C SER A 106 -32.94 -39.93 19.62
N PRO A 107 -31.97 -40.71 19.11
CA PRO A 107 -31.84 -41.00 17.69
C PRO A 107 -32.50 -42.33 17.28
N SER A 108 -32.94 -42.42 16.02
CA SER A 108 -33.22 -43.70 15.35
C SER A 108 -32.25 -43.92 14.19
N ALA A 109 -31.65 -45.11 14.20
CA ALA A 109 -30.67 -45.62 13.27
C ALA A 109 -31.20 -45.74 11.82
N GLY A 110 -30.29 -45.63 10.85
CA GLY A 110 -30.59 -45.87 9.44
C GLY A 110 -29.39 -45.76 8.50
N SER A 111 -28.59 -46.83 8.48
CA SER A 111 -27.57 -47.23 7.50
C SER A 111 -27.61 -46.61 6.09
N SER A 112 -26.47 -46.10 5.60
CA SER A 112 -25.81 -46.67 4.41
C SER A 112 -24.37 -46.17 4.23
N ILE A 113 -23.47 -47.13 4.03
CA ILE A 113 -22.05 -46.99 3.68
C ILE A 113 -21.94 -47.07 2.16
N GLN A 114 -21.19 -46.17 1.54
CA GLN A 114 -20.52 -46.34 0.24
C GLN A 114 -19.52 -45.18 0.07
N THR A 115 -18.23 -45.37 0.33
CA THR A 115 -17.15 -45.98 -0.49
C THR A 115 -16.26 -44.90 -1.09
N ASP A 116 -15.03 -44.87 -0.58
CA ASP A 116 -13.84 -44.31 -1.21
C ASP A 116 -13.76 -44.69 -2.70
N THR A 117 -13.45 -43.70 -3.53
CA THR A 117 -12.69 -43.90 -4.77
C THR A 117 -11.84 -42.66 -4.99
N GLU A 118 -10.60 -42.80 -4.55
CA GLU A 118 -9.46 -41.99 -4.92
C GLU A 118 -9.24 -42.07 -6.45
N ALA A 119 -9.39 -40.94 -7.14
CA ALA A 119 -9.02 -40.79 -8.54
C ALA A 119 -8.34 -39.43 -8.73
N VAL A 120 -7.01 -39.49 -8.76
CA VAL A 120 -6.00 -38.49 -9.18
C VAL A 120 -6.56 -37.21 -9.82
N PRO A 121 -6.45 -36.03 -9.17
CA PRO A 121 -6.65 -34.79 -9.89
C PRO A 121 -5.43 -34.55 -10.78
N THR A 122 -5.65 -34.49 -12.09
CA THR A 122 -4.76 -33.79 -13.02
C THR A 122 -4.55 -32.38 -12.49
N ARG A 123 -3.46 -32.17 -11.74
CA ARG A 123 -3.11 -30.88 -11.16
C ARG A 123 -2.73 -29.97 -12.32
N GLU A 124 -3.68 -29.12 -12.75
CA GLU A 124 -3.33 -27.98 -13.60
C GLU A 124 -2.20 -27.22 -12.91
N PRO A 125 -1.11 -26.87 -13.63
CA PRO A 125 0.00 -26.17 -13.03
C PRO A 125 -0.53 -24.90 -12.37
N SER A 126 -0.05 -24.62 -11.15
CA SER A 126 -0.44 -23.42 -10.43
C SER A 126 -0.04 -22.16 -11.23
N PRO A 127 -0.73 -21.01 -11.07
CA PRO A 127 -0.36 -19.77 -11.78
C PRO A 127 1.12 -19.39 -11.63
N ILE A 128 1.74 -19.79 -10.51
CA ILE A 128 3.16 -19.58 -10.23
C ILE A 128 4.05 -20.49 -11.09
N GLU A 129 3.71 -21.76 -11.26
CA GLU A 129 4.44 -22.70 -12.13
C GLU A 129 4.32 -22.30 -13.62
N ARG A 130 3.15 -21.80 -14.03
CA ARG A 130 2.95 -21.24 -15.38
C ARG A 130 3.86 -20.04 -15.61
N PHE A 131 3.95 -19.14 -14.63
CA PHE A 131 4.79 -17.96 -14.70
C PHE A 131 6.29 -18.32 -14.72
N GLN A 132 6.72 -19.28 -13.90
CA GLN A 132 8.10 -19.74 -13.89
C GLN A 132 8.51 -20.39 -15.22
N ALA A 133 7.68 -21.27 -15.78
CA ALA A 133 7.92 -21.86 -17.10
C ALA A 133 8.01 -20.81 -18.22
N GLN A 134 7.24 -19.72 -18.11
CA GLN A 134 7.27 -18.62 -19.07
C GLN A 134 8.50 -17.71 -18.90
N VAL A 135 9.07 -17.64 -17.70
CA VAL A 135 10.32 -16.93 -17.44
C VAL A 135 11.52 -17.74 -17.95
N ASP A 136 11.51 -19.07 -17.79
CA ASP A 136 12.57 -19.95 -18.30
C ASP A 136 12.64 -19.95 -19.85
N LEU A 137 11.51 -19.79 -20.54
CA LEU A 137 11.49 -19.66 -22.00
C LEU A 137 12.02 -18.30 -22.51
N ARG A 138 12.11 -17.30 -21.65
CA ARG A 138 12.52 -15.94 -22.03
C ARG A 138 14.03 -15.81 -21.87
N ASP A 139 14.75 -16.44 -22.79
CA ASP A 139 16.20 -16.32 -22.89
C ASP A 139 16.59 -14.83 -23.05
N ARG A 140 16.99 -14.20 -21.94
CA ARG A 140 17.36 -12.78 -21.86
C ARG A 140 18.60 -12.44 -22.69
N SER A 141 19.30 -13.45 -23.22
CA SER A 141 20.50 -13.26 -24.04
C SER A 141 20.20 -13.00 -25.53
N ALA A 142 18.97 -13.27 -25.99
CA ALA A 142 18.57 -12.98 -27.36
C ALA A 142 18.05 -11.53 -27.48
N ALA A 143 18.87 -10.65 -28.06
CA ALA A 143 18.43 -9.31 -28.45
C ALA A 143 17.29 -9.43 -29.48
N ALA A 144 16.22 -8.63 -29.31
CA ALA A 144 15.13 -8.59 -30.27
C ALA A 144 15.66 -8.21 -31.66
N PRO A 145 15.26 -8.91 -32.74
CA PRO A 145 15.71 -8.61 -34.09
C PRO A 145 15.31 -7.18 -34.46
N PHE A 146 16.24 -6.43 -35.07
CA PHE A 146 15.99 -5.08 -35.56
C PHE A 146 14.99 -5.14 -36.71
N ASP A 147 13.85 -4.47 -36.56
CA ASP A 147 12.81 -4.34 -37.57
C ASP A 147 13.06 -3.07 -38.41
N PRO A 148 13.50 -3.19 -39.67
CA PRO A 148 13.79 -2.04 -40.53
C PRO A 148 12.53 -1.39 -41.14
N ASP A 149 11.34 -1.98 -41.00
CA ASP A 149 10.10 -1.44 -41.58
C ASP A 149 9.39 -0.42 -40.65
N ALA A 150 9.96 -0.12 -39.47
CA ALA A 150 9.41 0.80 -38.49
C ALA A 150 9.85 2.27 -38.68
N THR A 151 9.94 2.77 -39.92
CA THR A 151 10.21 4.20 -40.23
C THR A 151 9.04 4.86 -40.94
#